data_AF-A0A7X7RDE8-F1
#
_entry.id   AF-A0A7X7RDE8-F1
#
_cell.length_a   1.000
_cell.length_b   1.000
_cell.length_c   1.000
_cell.angle_alpha   90.00
_cell.angle_beta   90.00
_cell.angle_gamma   90.00
#
_symmetry.space_group_name_H-M   'P 1'
#
loop_
_entity.id
_entity.type
_entity.pdbx_description
1 polymer ?
#
loop_
_entity_poly.entity_id
_entity_poly.type
_entity_poly.pdbx_seq_one_letter_code
_entity_poly.pdbx_strand_id
1 'polypeptide(L)'
;ADQLCLHDEEIATDRPLTIFDPQATWKHKTLRHFIVRELLQPVFRSGGLVYEQPPLAQTRDYCAAQLATLWEETKRFKNPHRYYVDLSQRLWRIRDDLLRQNGRADMARQGSEPK
;
A
#
# COMPACT_ATOMS: atom_id res chain seq x y z
N ALA A 1 -7.97 5.33 -1.42
CA ALA A 1 -7.07 4.30 -1.97
C ALA A 1 -5.73 4.49 -1.30
N ASP A 2 -5.04 3.41 -1.01
CA ASP A 2 -3.75 3.45 -0.35
C ASP A 2 -2.67 2.99 -1.33
N GLN A 3 -1.47 3.55 -1.19
CA GLN A 3 -0.31 3.16 -1.98
C GLN A 3 0.84 2.79 -1.04
N LEU A 4 1.31 1.55 -1.15
CA LEU A 4 2.51 1.09 -0.46
C LEU A 4 3.74 1.52 -1.26
N CYS A 5 4.65 2.21 -0.59
CA CYS A 5 5.88 2.73 -1.16
C CYS A 5 7.08 2.19 -0.41
N LEU A 6 8.28 2.32 -0.99
CA LEU A 6 9.52 2.11 -0.24
C LEU A 6 9.70 3.21 0.81
N HIS A 7 10.54 2.97 1.81
CA HIS A 7 10.78 3.91 2.90
C HIS A 7 11.29 5.27 2.43
N ASP A 8 12.12 5.27 1.38
CA ASP A 8 12.74 6.46 0.77
C ASP A 8 11.89 7.09 -0.35
N GLU A 9 10.67 6.60 -0.57
CA GLU A 9 9.81 7.09 -1.64
C GLU A 9 8.84 8.17 -1.15
N GLU A 10 8.91 9.31 -1.82
CA GLU A 10 7.97 10.40 -1.64
C GLU A 10 7.02 10.50 -2.83
N ILE A 11 5.74 10.71 -2.53
CA ILE A 11 4.70 10.95 -3.54
C ILE A 11 4.59 12.46 -3.77
N ALA A 12 5.04 12.91 -4.94
CA ALA A 12 4.90 14.30 -5.35
C ALA A 12 3.41 14.66 -5.58
N THR A 13 2.94 15.71 -4.91
CA THR A 13 1.54 16.19 -4.96
C THR A 13 1.33 17.34 -5.95
N ASP A 14 2.39 17.85 -6.57
CA ASP A 14 2.39 18.94 -7.56
C ASP A 14 2.11 18.46 -8.99
N ARG A 15 2.03 17.15 -9.21
CA ARG A 15 1.82 16.53 -10.52
C ARG A 15 0.83 15.35 -10.45
N PRO A 16 0.21 14.98 -11.58
CA PRO A 16 -0.67 13.81 -11.62
C PRO A 16 0.06 12.53 -11.20
N LEU A 17 -0.61 11.69 -10.42
CA LEU A 17 -0.10 10.38 -9.97
C LEU A 17 -0.89 9.27 -10.65
N THR A 18 -0.21 8.33 -11.29
CA THR A 18 -0.84 7.13 -11.84
C THR A 18 -0.66 5.96 -10.88
N ILE A 19 -1.77 5.39 -10.43
CA ILE A 19 -1.82 4.16 -9.63
C ILE A 19 -2.34 3.00 -10.48
N PHE A 20 -2.01 1.77 -10.12
CA PHE A 20 -2.40 0.57 -10.86
C PHE A 20 -2.60 -0.63 -9.94
N ASP A 21 -3.49 -1.54 -10.34
CA ASP A 21 -3.73 -2.78 -9.61
C ASP A 21 -2.51 -3.72 -9.75
N PRO A 22 -1.91 -4.18 -8.64
CA PRO A 22 -0.67 -4.97 -8.69
C PRO A 22 -0.85 -6.40 -9.22
N GLN A 23 -2.09 -6.89 -9.37
CA GLN A 23 -2.46 -8.17 -9.98
C GLN A 23 -2.96 -7.98 -11.41
N ALA A 24 -3.83 -7.01 -11.63
CA ALA A 24 -4.38 -6.67 -12.94
C ALA A 24 -3.73 -5.40 -13.48
N THR A 25 -2.46 -5.48 -13.86
CA THR A 25 -1.59 -4.34 -14.17
C THR A 25 -2.06 -3.44 -15.33
N TRP A 26 -2.97 -3.93 -16.17
CA TRP A 26 -3.63 -3.12 -17.20
C TRP A 26 -4.68 -2.14 -16.64
N LYS A 27 -5.10 -2.32 -15.38
CA LYS A 27 -6.04 -1.40 -14.70
C LYS A 27 -5.26 -0.27 -14.05
N HIS A 28 -5.31 0.90 -14.68
CA HIS A 28 -4.63 2.10 -14.21
C HIS A 28 -5.61 3.26 -14.00
N LYS A 29 -5.32 4.11 -13.03
CA LYS A 29 -6.06 5.34 -12.76
C LYS A 29 -5.09 6.50 -12.52
N THR A 30 -5.30 7.61 -13.22
CA THR A 30 -4.54 8.84 -12.98
C THR A 30 -5.31 9.75 -12.02
N LEU A 31 -4.71 10.03 -10.87
CA LEU A 31 -5.20 10.94 -9.84
C LEU A 31 -4.67 12.35 -10.10
N ARG A 32 -5.54 13.34 -9.86
CA ARG A 32 -5.25 14.79 -9.92
C ARG A 32 -5.86 15.44 -8.70
N HIS A 33 -5.25 16.52 -8.20
CA HIS A 33 -5.75 17.28 -7.03
C HIS A 33 -6.00 16.38 -5.82
N PHE A 34 -4.99 15.61 -5.41
CA PHE A 34 -5.06 14.70 -4.28
C PHE A 34 -4.19 15.19 -3.11
N ILE A 35 -4.50 14.68 -1.92
CA ILE A 35 -3.65 14.83 -0.74
C ILE A 35 -3.04 13.46 -0.40
N VAL A 36 -1.82 13.48 0.12
CA VAL A 36 -1.12 12.29 0.61
C VAL A 36 -1.00 12.41 2.12
N ARG A 37 -1.26 11.31 2.81
CA ARG A 37 -1.08 11.20 4.26
C ARG A 37 -0.28 9.95 4.58
N GLU A 38 0.79 10.12 5.33
CA GLU A 38 1.55 9.00 5.88
C GLU A 38 0.75 8.30 6.99
N LEU A 39 0.40 7.03 6.79
CA LEU A 39 -0.43 6.28 7.72
C LEU A 39 0.36 5.67 8.88
N LEU A 40 1.61 5.27 8.63
CA LEU A 40 2.47 4.71 9.67
C LEU A 40 3.14 5.84 10.44
N GLN A 41 2.79 5.96 11.71
CA GLN A 41 3.37 6.93 12.62
C GLN A 41 4.28 6.20 13.62
N PRO A 42 5.48 6.71 13.92
CA PRO A 42 6.40 6.05 14.85
C PRO A 42 5.83 6.06 16.26
N VAL A 43 5.67 4.87 16.87
CA VAL A 43 5.25 4.75 18.28
C VAL A 43 6.45 4.71 19.20
N PHE A 44 7.48 3.96 18.84
CA PHE A 44 8.73 3.85 19.58
C PHE A 44 9.92 4.18 18.68
N ARG A 45 10.95 4.82 19.25
CA ARG A 45 12.26 5.02 18.62
C ARG A 45 13.36 4.70 19.62
N SER A 46 14.27 3.82 19.24
CA SER A 46 15.41 3.41 20.08
C SER A 46 15.01 2.98 21.50
N GLY A 47 13.88 2.27 21.63
CA GLY A 47 13.35 1.81 22.92
C GLY A 47 12.55 2.84 23.73
N GLY A 48 12.51 4.11 23.31
CA GLY A 48 11.69 5.14 23.94
C GLY A 48 10.33 5.31 23.25
N LEU A 49 9.27 5.51 24.04
CA LEU A 49 7.94 5.90 23.55
C LEU A 49 8.01 7.35 23.02
N VAL A 50 7.69 7.56 21.75
CA VAL A 50 7.70 8.90 21.11
C VAL A 50 6.31 9.34 20.64
N TYR A 51 5.30 8.48 20.79
CA TYR A 51 3.92 8.78 20.42
C TYR A 51 3.11 9.21 21.63
N GLU A 52 2.37 10.31 21.46
CA GLU A 52 1.40 10.77 22.44
C GLU A 52 0.10 9.98 22.30
N GLN A 53 -0.23 9.19 23.33
CA GLN A 53 -1.45 8.39 23.31
C GLN A 53 -2.68 9.29 23.47
N PRO A 54 -3.58 9.34 22.46
CA PRO A 54 -4.79 10.15 22.57
C PRO A 54 -5.77 9.53 23.58
N PRO A 55 -6.56 10.37 24.28
CA PRO A 55 -7.67 9.90 25.10
C PRO A 55 -8.70 9.11 24.29
N LEU A 56 -9.40 8.17 24.95
CA LEU A 56 -10.39 7.30 24.29
C LEU A 56 -11.46 8.06 23.50
N ALA A 57 -11.94 9.19 24.02
CA ALA A 57 -12.92 10.03 23.32
C ALA A 57 -12.37 10.56 21.99
N GLN A 58 -11.12 11.03 21.97
CA GLN A 58 -10.48 11.52 20.74
C GLN A 58 -10.26 10.38 19.75
N THR A 59 -9.85 9.19 20.22
CA THR A 59 -9.70 8.01 19.36
C THR A 59 -11.03 7.61 18.70
N ARG A 60 -12.14 7.62 19.45
CA ARG A 60 -13.48 7.35 18.92
C ARG A 60 -13.86 8.37 17.85
N ASP A 61 -13.68 9.65 18.14
CA ASP A 61 -14.06 10.74 17.24
C ASP A 61 -13.20 10.72 15.97
N TYR A 62 -11.91 10.40 16.10
CA TYR A 62 -11.01 10.16 14.97
C TYR A 62 -11.50 9.01 14.09
N CYS A 63 -11.82 7.85 14.66
CA CYS A 63 -12.34 6.70 13.91
C CYS A 63 -13.62 7.06 13.13
N ALA A 64 -14.56 7.77 13.77
CA ALA A 64 -15.80 8.21 13.12
C ALA A 64 -15.50 9.15 11.94
N ALA A 65 -14.60 10.12 12.13
CA ALA A 65 -14.17 11.04 11.07
C ALA A 65 -13.48 10.29 9.92
N GLN A 66 -12.63 9.30 10.20
CA GLN A 66 -11.97 8.51 9.16
C GLN A 66 -12.98 7.68 8.34
N LEU A 67 -13.93 7.02 8.99
CA LEU A 67 -14.99 6.27 8.30
C LEU A 67 -15.84 7.17 7.39
N ALA A 68 -16.06 8.43 7.77
CA ALA A 68 -16.77 9.41 6.95
C ALA A 68 -16.00 9.78 5.66
N THR A 69 -14.68 9.59 5.62
CA THR A 69 -13.88 9.84 4.39
C THR A 69 -13.95 8.71 3.36
N LEU A 70 -14.43 7.53 3.75
CA LEU A 70 -14.54 6.38 2.86
C LEU A 70 -15.82 6.45 2.01
N TRP A 71 -15.71 5.99 0.77
CA TRP A 71 -16.86 5.85 -0.13
C TRP A 71 -17.91 4.87 0.42
N GLU A 72 -19.19 5.19 0.24
CA GLU A 72 -20.32 4.37 0.73
C GLU A 72 -20.26 2.94 0.19
N GLU A 73 -19.76 2.76 -1.03
CA GLU A 73 -19.63 1.47 -1.68
C GLU A 73 -18.65 0.53 -0.97
N THR A 74 -17.60 1.09 -0.36
CA THR A 74 -16.63 0.32 0.43
C THR A 74 -17.19 -0.03 1.82
N LYS A 75 -18.17 0.73 2.33
CA LYS A 75 -18.77 0.54 3.65
C LYS A 75 -19.94 -0.46 3.70
N ARG A 76 -20.39 -0.98 2.55
CA ARG A 76 -21.55 -1.90 2.50
C ARG A 76 -21.28 -3.20 3.27
N PHE A 77 -22.26 -3.68 4.03
CA PHE A 77 -22.18 -4.97 4.72
C PHE A 77 -22.20 -6.18 3.78
N LYS A 78 -22.89 -6.08 2.64
CA LYS A 78 -22.99 -7.16 1.66
C LYS A 78 -22.33 -6.73 0.35
N ASN A 79 -21.39 -7.55 -0.12
CA ASN A 79 -20.64 -7.32 -1.36
C ASN A 79 -20.03 -5.90 -1.43
N PRO A 80 -19.15 -5.51 -0.46
CA PRO A 80 -18.51 -4.21 -0.48
C PRO A 80 -17.62 -4.07 -1.71
N HIS A 81 -17.54 -2.85 -2.24
CA HIS A 81 -16.58 -2.53 -3.27
C HIS A 81 -15.17 -2.61 -2.69
N ARG A 82 -14.29 -3.36 -3.36
CA ARG A 82 -12.90 -3.56 -2.94
C ARG A 82 -12.20 -2.21 -2.82
N TYR A 83 -11.63 -1.95 -1.64
CA TYR A 83 -10.77 -0.80 -1.43
C TYR A 83 -9.43 -1.05 -2.13
N TYR A 84 -8.93 -0.04 -2.83
CA TYR A 84 -7.69 -0.14 -3.59
C TYR A 84 -6.49 0.02 -2.66
N VAL A 85 -5.60 -0.98 -2.68
CA VAL A 85 -4.29 -0.97 -2.03
C VAL A 85 -3.28 -1.35 -3.11
N ASP A 86 -2.60 -0.34 -3.62
CA ASP A 86 -1.71 -0.45 -4.77
C ASP A 86 -0.25 -0.40 -4.33
N LEU A 87 0.65 -0.87 -5.20
CA LEU A 87 2.09 -0.77 -4.98
C LEU A 87 2.65 0.40 -5.79
N SER A 88 3.66 1.08 -5.26
CA SER A 88 4.47 1.98 -6.07
C SER A 88 5.16 1.20 -7.20
N GLN A 89 5.43 1.86 -8.32
CA GLN A 89 6.07 1.22 -9.47
C GLN A 89 7.45 0.62 -9.13
N ARG A 90 8.18 1.25 -8.21
CA ARG A 90 9.49 0.77 -7.73
C ARG A 90 9.32 -0.46 -6.84
N LEU A 91 8.42 -0.42 -5.85
CA LEU A 91 8.15 -1.57 -4.99
C LEU A 91 7.62 -2.78 -5.77
N TRP A 92 6.70 -2.55 -6.71
CA TRP A 92 6.16 -3.61 -7.56
C TRP A 92 7.25 -4.30 -8.40
N ARG A 93 8.18 -3.51 -8.98
CA ARG A 93 9.32 -4.05 -9.75
C ARG A 93 10.23 -4.89 -8.88
N ILE A 94 10.60 -4.40 -7.70
CA ILE A 94 11.43 -5.17 -6.75
C ILE A 94 10.79 -6.53 -6.45
N ARG A 95 9.49 -6.55 -6.16
CA ARG A 95 8.74 -7.79 -5.93
C ARG A 95 8.83 -8.73 -7.14
N ASP A 96 8.56 -8.22 -8.34
CA ASP A 96 8.58 -9.02 -9.57
C ASP A 96 9.97 -9.58 -9.88
N ASP A 97 11.01 -8.77 -9.71
CA ASP A 97 12.40 -9.17 -9.92
C ASP A 97 12.81 -10.27 -8.95
N LEU A 98 12.47 -10.15 -7.66
CA LEU A 98 12.74 -11.18 -6.65
C LEU A 98 12.04 -12.51 -6.99
N LEU A 99 10.79 -12.46 -7.45
CA LEU A 99 10.05 -13.66 -7.87
C LEU A 99 10.70 -14.31 -9.09
N ARG A 100 11.13 -13.53 -10.08
CA ARG A 100 11.81 -14.05 -11.28
C ARG A 100 13.16 -14.68 -10.96
N GLN A 101 13.94 -14.07 -10.06
CA GLN A 101 15.25 -14.60 -9.63
C GLN A 101 15.09 -15.96 -8.92
N ASN A 102 14.14 -16.06 -7.98
CA ASN A 102 13.92 -17.29 -7.23
C ASN A 102 13.26 -18.38 -8.07
N GLY A 103 12.29 -18.04 -8.93
CA GLY A 103 11.68 -19.01 -9.84
C GLY A 103 12.67 -19.63 -10.84
N ARG A 104 13.68 -18.86 -11.28
CA ARG A 104 14.78 -19.38 -12.11
C ARG A 104 15.75 -20.27 -11.32
N ALA A 105 16.04 -19.92 -10.06
CA ALA A 105 16.90 -20.73 -9.20
C ALA A 105 16.27 -22.10 -8.90
N ASP A 106 14.95 -22.17 -8.72
CA ASP A 106 14.25 -23.44 -8.47
C ASP A 106 14.21 -24.32 -9.73
N MET A 107 14.04 -23.74 -10.92
CA MET A 107 14.15 -24.49 -12.18
C MET A 107 15.59 -24.96 -12.46
N ALA A 108 16.61 -24.18 -12.12
CA ALA A 108 18.01 -24.59 -12.26
C ALA A 108 18.40 -25.73 -11.29
N ARG A 109 17.79 -25.78 -10.10
CA ARG A 109 17.98 -26.89 -9.13
C ARG A 109 17.26 -28.17 -9.53
N GLN A 110 16.17 -28.08 -10.30
CA GLN A 110 15.41 -29.24 -10.79
C GLN A 110 15.93 -29.77 -12.15
N GLY A 111 16.90 -29.09 -12.77
CA GLY A 111 17.42 -29.42 -14.10
C GLY A 111 18.66 -30.34 -14.15
N SER A 112 19.02 -31.03 -13.07
CA SER A 112 20.16 -31.95 -13.04
C SER A 112 19.75 -33.42 -12.86
N GLU A 113 18.99 -33.96 -13.81
CA GLU A 113 18.98 -35.41 -14.07
C GLU A 113 19.08 -35.63 -15.58
N PRO A 114 20.18 -36.25 -16.08
CA PRO A 114 20.24 -36.65 -17.48
C PRO A 114 19.32 -37.86 -17.69
N LYS A 115 18.59 -37.87 -18.80
CA LYS A 115 18.06 -39.11 -19.39
C LYS A 115 19.18 -39.91 -20.03
#